data_AF-A0A536SFR9-F1
#
_entry.id   AF-A0A536SFR9-F1
#
_cell.length_a   1.000
_cell.length_b   1.000
_cell.length_c   1.000
_cell.angle_alpha   90.00
_cell.angle_beta   90.00
_cell.angle_gamma   90.00
#
_symmetry.space_group_name_H-M   'P 1'
#
loop_
_entity.id
_entity.type
_entity.pdbx_description
1 polymer ?
#
loop_
_entity_poly.entity_id
_entity_poly.type
_entity_poly.pdbx_seq_one_letter_code
_entity_poly.pdbx_strand_id
1 'polypeptide(L)'
;MLIPINALDIGGGQLRLVSYLVALVEASGQVGSLQLTGKQSEITDSLPFSGIKLGSRQQHVIDTLGLPSSVADVPQIKGKRWEYTPFPFSIEFVGGLVYSMRIHQPTREDLQRVFRPLTAVPD
;
A
#
# COMPACT_ATOMS: atom_id res chain seq x y z
N MET A 1 11.95 0.09 9.94
CA MET A 1 12.85 1.06 9.28
C MET A 1 12.02 2.08 8.52
N LEU A 2 12.34 3.38 8.64
CA LEU A 2 11.72 4.46 7.87
C LEU A 2 12.73 4.97 6.84
N ILE A 3 12.33 5.02 5.58
CA ILE A 3 13.15 5.49 4.46
C ILE A 3 12.46 6.72 3.85
N PRO A 4 13.06 7.92 3.95
CA PRO A 4 12.48 9.12 3.35
C PRO A 4 12.50 9.01 1.82
N ILE A 5 11.41 9.38 1.17
CA ILE A 5 11.31 9.48 -0.30
C ILE A 5 11.28 10.94 -0.74
N ASN A 6 10.50 11.76 -0.05
CA ASN A 6 10.44 13.20 -0.25
C ASN A 6 10.32 13.90 1.10
N ALA A 7 11.09 14.97 1.29
CA ALA A 7 11.06 15.78 2.50
C ALA A 7 11.17 17.27 2.13
N LEU A 8 10.51 18.11 2.90
CA LEU A 8 10.51 19.55 2.74
C LEU A 8 11.26 20.19 3.91
N ASP A 9 12.19 21.10 3.62
CA ASP A 9 12.80 21.96 4.64
C ASP A 9 11.74 22.94 5.17
N ILE A 10 11.55 22.94 6.48
CA ILE A 10 10.60 23.82 7.17
C ILE A 10 11.30 24.92 7.97
N GLY A 11 12.61 25.11 7.76
CA GLY A 11 13.44 26.10 8.44
C GLY A 11 14.15 25.53 9.67
N GLY A 12 15.24 26.19 10.08
CA GLY A 12 16.00 25.82 11.28
C GLY A 12 16.68 24.45 11.19
N GLY A 13 16.93 23.94 9.98
CA GLY A 13 17.51 22.61 9.75
C GLY A 13 16.54 21.45 9.98
N GLN A 14 15.24 21.72 10.13
CA GLN A 14 14.23 20.67 10.29
C GLN A 14 13.64 20.25 8.94
N LEU A 15 13.49 18.95 8.76
CA LEU A 15 12.84 18.36 7.59
C LEU A 15 11.48 17.76 7.97
N ARG A 16 10.47 18.07 7.16
CA ARG A 16 9.16 17.42 7.22
C ARG A 16 9.05 16.38 6.12
N LEU A 17 8.82 15.12 6.50
CA LEU A 17 8.54 14.06 5.54
C LEU A 17 7.23 14.33 4.79
N VAL A 18 7.32 14.33 3.46
CA VAL A 18 6.18 14.48 2.54
C VAL A 18 5.71 13.12 2.06
N SER A 19 6.67 12.24 1.71
CA SER A 19 6.42 10.82 1.43
C SER A 19 7.59 9.96 1.89
N TYR A 20 7.29 8.74 2.32
CA TYR A 20 8.27 7.83 2.90
C TYR A 20 7.83 6.37 2.75
N LEU A 21 8.81 5.47 2.75
CA LEU A 21 8.62 4.03 2.82
C LEU A 21 8.85 3.56 4.25
N VAL A 22 7.93 2.77 4.79
CA VAL A 22 8.10 2.06 6.06
C VAL A 22 8.29 0.58 5.76
N ALA A 23 9.39 0.01 6.23
CA ALA A 23 9.64 -1.43 6.21
C ALA A 23 9.54 -1.98 7.63
N LEU A 24 8.63 -2.91 7.88
CA LEU A 24 8.63 -3.71 9.10
C LEU A 24 9.54 -4.91 8.87
N VAL A 25 10.60 -5.00 9.67
CA VAL A 25 11.59 -6.09 9.59
C VAL A 25 11.40 -6.96 10.82
N GLU A 26 11.26 -8.26 10.61
CA GLU A 26 11.14 -9.25 11.68
C GLU A 26 12.49 -9.49 12.37
N ALA A 27 12.47 -10.15 13.54
CA ALA A 27 13.70 -10.55 14.23
C ALA A 27 14.60 -11.45 13.39
N SER A 28 14.03 -12.16 12.39
CA SER A 28 14.75 -12.98 11.41
C SER A 28 15.55 -12.17 10.37
N GLY A 29 15.35 -10.84 10.32
CA GLY A 29 15.91 -9.97 9.29
C GLY A 29 15.08 -9.89 8.00
N GLN A 30 13.97 -10.63 7.90
CA GLN A 30 13.08 -10.57 6.74
C GLN A 30 12.13 -9.37 6.80
N VAL A 31 11.76 -8.83 5.64
CA VAL A 31 10.76 -7.75 5.53
C VAL A 31 9.36 -8.36 5.57
N GLY A 32 8.64 -8.15 6.67
CA GLY A 32 7.26 -8.64 6.85
C GLY A 32 6.20 -7.69 6.28
N SER A 33 6.51 -6.40 6.12
CA SER A 33 5.63 -5.49 5.38
C SER A 33 6.37 -4.27 4.84
N LEU A 34 5.85 -3.75 3.73
CA LEU A 34 6.26 -2.49 3.11
C LEU A 34 5.04 -1.57 3.01
N GLN A 35 5.21 -0.32 3.39
CA GLN A 35 4.19 0.70 3.23
C GLN A 35 4.78 1.96 2.60
N LEU A 36 4.22 2.37 1.47
CA LEU A 36 4.45 3.68 0.89
C LEU A 36 3.32 4.61 1.34
N THR A 37 3.69 5.76 1.91
CA THR A 37 2.75 6.76 2.43
C THR A 37 3.20 8.15 2.03
N GLY A 38 2.23 9.03 1.79
CA GLY A 38 2.46 10.46 1.78
C GLY A 38 1.68 11.17 0.70
N LYS A 39 2.15 12.36 0.32
CA LYS A 39 1.64 13.09 -0.82
C LYS A 39 2.36 12.68 -2.10
N GLN A 40 1.63 12.75 -3.21
CA GLN A 40 2.22 12.69 -4.53
C GLN A 40 3.27 13.81 -4.71
N SER A 41 4.38 13.46 -5.34
CA SER A 41 5.45 14.35 -5.80
C SER A 41 6.09 13.83 -7.07
N GLU A 42 6.88 14.67 -7.74
CA GLU A 42 7.66 14.28 -8.94
C GLU A 42 8.53 13.04 -8.69
N ILE A 43 9.14 12.95 -7.50
CA ILE A 43 9.95 11.78 -7.09
C ILE A 43 9.09 10.52 -7.05
N THR A 44 7.91 10.58 -6.42
CA THR A 44 7.02 9.41 -6.36
C THR A 44 6.44 9.03 -7.72
N ASP A 45 6.30 9.99 -8.63
CA ASP A 45 5.84 9.74 -10.01
C ASP A 45 6.91 9.07 -10.87
N SER A 46 8.18 9.30 -10.56
CA SER A 46 9.34 8.72 -11.25
C SER A 46 9.67 7.28 -10.84
N LEU A 47 9.06 6.75 -9.76
CA LEU A 47 9.29 5.38 -9.31
C LEU A 47 8.75 4.40 -10.38
N PRO A 48 9.59 3.49 -10.91
CA PRO A 48 9.25 2.68 -12.09
C PRO A 48 8.24 1.54 -11.80
N PHE A 49 7.46 1.61 -10.73
CA PHE A 49 6.60 0.51 -10.31
C PHE A 49 5.14 0.95 -10.04
N SER A 50 4.24 0.19 -10.67
CA SER A 50 2.77 0.16 -10.57
C SER A 50 1.98 1.22 -11.35
N GLY A 51 0.89 0.76 -11.98
CA GLY A 51 -0.12 1.61 -12.61
C GLY A 51 -0.94 2.43 -11.61
N ILE A 52 -0.75 2.25 -10.30
CA ILE A 52 -1.45 2.97 -9.23
C ILE A 52 -0.42 3.71 -8.38
N LYS A 53 -0.54 5.04 -8.32
CA LYS A 53 0.42 5.89 -7.60
C LYS A 53 -0.24 6.58 -6.41
N LEU A 54 0.56 7.16 -5.54
CA LEU A 54 0.04 8.16 -4.59
C LEU A 54 -0.64 9.28 -5.39
N GLY A 55 -1.83 9.70 -4.95
CA GLY A 55 -2.65 10.67 -5.67
C GLY A 55 -3.54 10.09 -6.77
N SER A 56 -3.42 8.80 -7.14
CA SER A 56 -4.37 8.18 -8.08
C SER A 56 -5.81 8.25 -7.56
N ARG A 57 -6.77 8.46 -8.46
CA ARG A 57 -8.21 8.50 -8.11
C ARG A 57 -8.72 7.10 -7.77
N GLN A 58 -9.70 7.00 -6.86
CA GLN A 58 -10.40 5.75 -6.56
C GLN A 58 -10.89 5.02 -7.81
N GLN A 59 -11.49 5.75 -8.76
CA GLN A 59 -11.99 5.13 -10.00
C GLN A 59 -10.88 4.43 -10.78
N HIS A 60 -9.71 5.06 -10.91
CA HIS A 60 -8.56 4.45 -11.60
C HIS A 60 -8.09 3.16 -10.92
N VAL A 61 -8.16 3.11 -9.58
CA VAL A 61 -7.87 1.89 -8.82
C VAL A 61 -8.91 0.80 -9.11
N ILE A 62 -10.21 1.14 -9.11
CA ILE A 62 -11.29 0.20 -9.46
C ILE A 62 -11.10 -0.32 -10.89
N ASP A 63 -10.80 0.55 -11.85
CA ASP A 63 -10.61 0.17 -13.25
C ASP A 63 -9.39 -0.77 -13.42
N THR A 64 -8.39 -0.64 -12.56
CA THR A 64 -7.16 -1.43 -12.61
C THR A 64 -7.25 -2.76 -11.85
N LEU A 65 -7.88 -2.77 -10.67
CA LEU A 65 -7.87 -3.91 -9.73
C LEU A 65 -9.24 -4.54 -9.48
N GLY A 66 -10.33 -3.90 -9.92
CA GLY A 66 -11.69 -4.24 -9.52
C GLY A 66 -12.08 -3.64 -8.16
N LEU A 67 -13.24 -4.06 -7.66
CA LEU A 67 -13.73 -3.63 -6.35
C LEU A 67 -12.95 -4.31 -5.22
N PRO A 68 -12.76 -3.64 -4.07
CA PRO A 68 -12.08 -4.23 -2.93
C PRO A 68 -12.90 -5.34 -2.29
N SER A 69 -12.22 -6.28 -1.61
CA SER A 69 -12.87 -7.34 -0.84
C SER A 69 -13.55 -6.81 0.42
N SER A 70 -12.97 -5.75 1.02
CA SER A 70 -13.59 -5.06 2.15
C SER A 70 -13.14 -3.59 2.22
N VAL A 71 -13.96 -2.78 2.89
CA VAL A 71 -13.74 -1.35 3.10
C VAL A 71 -13.91 -1.04 4.57
N ALA A 72 -12.93 -0.37 5.17
CA ALA A 72 -12.96 0.07 6.56
C ALA A 72 -12.60 1.56 6.68
N ASP A 73 -13.22 2.28 7.61
CA ASP A 73 -12.82 3.66 7.91
C ASP A 73 -11.49 3.70 8.68
N VAL A 74 -10.66 4.70 8.39
CA VAL A 74 -9.37 4.95 9.07
C VAL A 74 -9.41 6.36 9.69
N PRO A 75 -9.85 6.50 10.95
CA PRO A 75 -10.07 7.79 11.59
C PRO A 75 -8.83 8.68 11.63
N GLN A 76 -7.63 8.10 11.78
CA GLN A 76 -6.36 8.82 11.92
C GLN A 76 -6.02 9.67 10.69
N ILE A 77 -6.44 9.23 9.50
CA ILE A 77 -6.24 9.94 8.23
C ILE A 77 -7.53 10.52 7.67
N LYS A 78 -8.66 10.37 8.39
CA LYS A 78 -10.02 10.72 7.93
C LYS A 78 -10.32 10.13 6.54
N GLY A 79 -9.96 8.87 6.37
CA GLY A 79 -9.97 8.18 5.09
C GLY A 79 -10.58 6.79 5.16
N LYS A 80 -10.45 6.04 4.07
CA LYS A 80 -10.91 4.65 3.97
C LYS A 80 -9.76 3.74 3.59
N ARG A 81 -9.69 2.55 4.18
CA ARG A 81 -8.81 1.47 3.75
C ARG A 81 -9.60 0.45 2.95
N TRP A 82 -9.04 0.06 1.82
CA TRP A 82 -9.54 -0.97 0.94
C TRP A 82 -8.60 -2.17 1.00
N GLU A 83 -9.14 -3.34 1.29
CA GLU A 83 -8.41 -4.62 1.29
C GLU A 83 -8.69 -5.37 -0.01
N TYR A 84 -7.69 -6.11 -0.52
CA TYR A 84 -7.79 -6.88 -1.76
C TYR A 84 -7.49 -8.37 -1.56
N THR A 85 -8.15 -9.00 -0.58
CA THR A 85 -8.05 -10.44 -0.32
C THR A 85 -8.34 -11.26 -1.58
N PRO A 86 -7.59 -12.35 -1.86
CA PRO A 86 -6.49 -12.93 -1.07
C PRO A 86 -5.11 -12.34 -1.35
N PHE A 87 -5.03 -11.25 -2.12
CA PHE A 87 -3.76 -10.58 -2.36
C PHE A 87 -3.36 -9.77 -1.12
N PRO A 88 -2.09 -9.85 -0.68
CA PRO A 88 -1.68 -9.33 0.61
C PRO A 88 -1.32 -7.84 0.51
N PHE A 89 -2.27 -7.04 0.01
CA PHE A 89 -2.10 -5.59 -0.04
C PHE A 89 -3.39 -4.84 0.24
N SER A 90 -3.23 -3.61 0.73
CA SER A 90 -4.30 -2.67 0.95
C SER A 90 -3.93 -1.25 0.51
N ILE A 91 -4.96 -0.47 0.22
CA ILE A 91 -4.83 0.90 -0.26
C ILE A 91 -5.68 1.81 0.63
N GLU A 92 -5.09 2.87 1.15
CA GLU A 92 -5.78 3.88 1.93
C GLU A 92 -6.06 5.11 1.08
N PHE A 93 -7.26 5.67 1.21
CA PHE A 93 -7.74 6.81 0.45
C PHE A 93 -8.11 7.97 1.37
N VAL A 94 -7.71 9.18 0.98
CA VAL A 94 -8.14 10.43 1.61
C VAL A 94 -8.72 11.33 0.52
N GLY A 95 -9.96 11.81 0.69
CA GLY A 95 -10.62 12.65 -0.31
C GLY A 95 -10.77 11.99 -1.70
N GLY A 96 -10.88 10.66 -1.74
CA GLY A 96 -11.00 9.90 -3.00
C GLY A 96 -9.66 9.67 -3.75
N LEU A 97 -8.53 10.02 -3.14
CA LEU A 97 -7.20 9.87 -3.71
C LEU A 97 -6.36 8.87 -2.90
N VAL A 98 -5.53 8.08 -3.57
CA VAL A 98 -4.59 7.15 -2.93
C VAL A 98 -3.64 7.93 -2.04
N TYR A 99 -3.66 7.62 -0.75
CA TYR A 99 -2.83 8.23 0.28
C TYR A 99 -1.72 7.28 0.77
N SER A 100 -2.02 5.99 0.83
CA SER A 100 -1.05 4.97 1.19
C SER A 100 -1.34 3.66 0.48
N MET A 101 -0.28 2.90 0.23
CA MET A 101 -0.34 1.51 -0.22
C MET A 101 0.52 0.67 0.71
N ARG A 102 0.00 -0.47 1.16
CA ARG A 102 0.68 -1.38 2.06
C ARG A 102 0.69 -2.78 1.45
N ILE A 103 1.87 -3.36 1.32
CA ILE A 103 2.08 -4.77 1.04
C ILE A 103 2.46 -5.44 2.35
N HIS A 104 1.76 -6.49 2.72
CA HIS A 104 2.05 -7.30 3.87
C HIS A 104 2.50 -8.69 3.44
N GLN A 105 3.18 -9.41 4.33
CA GLN A 105 3.49 -10.81 4.10
C GLN A 105 2.18 -11.59 4.03
N PRO A 106 1.96 -12.38 2.97
CA PRO A 106 0.75 -13.20 2.87
C PRO A 106 0.68 -14.17 4.04
N THR A 107 -0.52 -14.31 4.62
CA THR A 107 -0.76 -15.33 5.63
C THR A 107 -0.72 -16.72 5.00
N ARG A 108 -0.58 -17.76 5.82
CA ARG A 108 -0.64 -19.15 5.34
C ARG A 108 -1.98 -19.44 4.64
N GLU A 109 -3.06 -18.81 5.08
CA GLU A 109 -4.39 -18.91 4.49
C GLU A 109 -4.47 -18.23 3.11
N ASP A 110 -3.86 -17.04 2.96
CA ASP A 110 -3.77 -16.34 1.67
C ASP A 110 -3.03 -17.19 0.63
N LEU A 111 -1.91 -17.79 1.02
CA LEU A 111 -1.14 -18.70 0.16
C LEU A 111 -1.96 -19.92 -0.27
N GLN A 112 -2.75 -20.50 0.64
CA GLN A 112 -3.61 -21.65 0.32
C GLN A 112 -4.78 -21.30 -0.59
N ARG A 113 -5.28 -20.06 -0.55
CA ARG A 113 -6.35 -19.58 -1.44
C ARG A 113 -5.85 -19.27 -2.84
N VAL A 114 -4.66 -18.68 -2.95
CA VAL A 114 -4.07 -18.28 -4.25
C VAL A 114 -3.46 -19.48 -4.98
N PHE A 115 -2.87 -20.42 -4.25
CA PHE A 115 -2.20 -21.60 -4.81
C PHE A 115 -2.93 -22.90 -4.49
N ARG A 116 -4.22 -23.02 -4.85
CA ARG A 116 -4.81 -24.37 -4.96
C ARG A 116 -4.23 -25.04 -6.22
N PRO A 117 -3.48 -26.15 -6.10
CA PRO A 117 -3.06 -26.90 -7.27
C PRO A 117 -4.31 -27.39 -8.02
N LEU A 118 -4.32 -27.26 -9.35
CA LEU A 118 -5.44 -27.69 -10.21
C LEU A 118 -5.79 -29.18 -10.06
N THR A 119 -4.94 -29.99 -9.43
CA THR A 119 -5.15 -31.42 -9.16
C THR A 119 -6.15 -31.71 -8.03
N ALA A 120 -6.72 -30.69 -7.37
CA ALA A 120 -7.65 -30.86 -6.25
C ALA A 120 -9.15 -30.71 -6.61
N VAL A 121 -9.50 -30.73 -7.91
CA VAL A 121 -10.90 -30.81 -8.34
C VAL A 121 -11.23 -32.29 -8.58
N PRO A 122 -12.11 -32.92 -7.80
CA PRO A 122 -12.63 -34.25 -8.13
C PRO A 122 -13.58 -34.15 -9.33
N ASP A 123 -13.53 -35.15 -10.20
CA ASP A 123 -14.40 -35.33 -11.37
C ASP A 123 -15.90 -35.29 -11.04
#